data_AF-A0A2J6R916-F1
#
_entry.id   AF-A0A2J6R916-F1
#
_cell.length_a   1.000
_cell.length_b   1.000
_cell.length_c   1.000
_cell.angle_alpha   90.00
_cell.angle_beta   90.00
_cell.angle_gamma   90.00
#
_symmetry.space_group_name_H-M   'P 1'
#
loop_
_entity.id
_entity.type
_entity.pdbx_description
1 polymer ?
#
loop_
_entity_poly.entity_id
_entity_poly.type
_entity_poly.pdbx_seq_one_letter_code
_entity_poly.pdbx_strand_id
1 'polypeptide(L)'
;MADTKHIHKTLPITPEEFQPGGVRLYSHTQEEISNVIIKHADRRTCKYDGSWNLGQPNNLRDMRKYFEIFNDVLYNDPGDEWALQRLGFVTLGYCELEDPEWQCDPRFELEKAFVRIVICGQDNEKDRPATEKIQQYLETLVHEMLHAVFKLFTCQCNDGCSEKALEGSHNLWWQAAAKAVEEASLVMFMGLRLSWERKNDMAWDAHTGENLPNDAVLRPLGLDIKQILHKLNFYREERARTSKKEGECGPVSANNCIRGSGTIDIP
;
A
#
# COMPACT_ATOMS: atom_id res chain seq x y z
N MET A 1 -33.67 -24.55 12.18
CA MET A 1 -32.93 -25.02 11.00
C MET A 1 -31.69 -24.14 10.91
N ALA A 2 -30.49 -24.70 10.92
CA ALA A 2 -29.28 -23.90 10.80
C ALA A 2 -29.17 -23.42 9.35
N ASP A 3 -29.19 -22.11 9.15
CA ASP A 3 -29.05 -21.49 7.84
C ASP A 3 -27.60 -21.71 7.37
N THR A 4 -27.41 -22.58 6.38
CA THR A 4 -26.08 -22.79 5.78
C THR A 4 -25.73 -21.54 4.98
N LYS A 5 -24.98 -20.62 5.61
CA LYS A 5 -24.42 -19.45 4.93
C LYS A 5 -23.65 -19.91 3.69
N HIS A 6 -24.09 -19.44 2.53
CA HIS A 6 -23.41 -19.71 1.27
C HIS A 6 -22.05 -19.00 1.29
N ILE A 7 -20.96 -19.75 1.34
CA ILE A 7 -19.61 -19.17 1.27
C ILE A 7 -19.30 -18.88 -0.20
N HIS A 8 -19.09 -17.60 -0.53
CA HIS A 8 -18.65 -17.21 -1.87
C HIS A 8 -17.28 -17.85 -2.19
N LYS A 9 -17.16 -18.45 -3.37
CA LYS A 9 -15.91 -19.00 -3.89
C LYS A 9 -15.46 -18.14 -5.06
N THR A 10 -14.31 -17.49 -4.90
CA THR A 10 -13.66 -16.74 -5.98
C THR A 10 -13.02 -17.69 -6.99
N LEU A 11 -12.76 -17.16 -8.19
CA LEU A 11 -12.00 -17.88 -9.21
C LEU A 11 -10.53 -17.49 -9.13
N PRO A 12 -9.60 -18.44 -9.29
CA PRO A 12 -8.17 -18.15 -9.27
C PRO A 12 -7.79 -17.27 -10.46
N ILE A 13 -6.91 -16.29 -10.24
CA ILE A 13 -6.39 -15.44 -11.30
C ILE A 13 -5.41 -16.25 -12.15
N THR A 14 -5.74 -16.45 -13.42
CA THR A 14 -4.84 -17.08 -14.39
C THR A 14 -3.78 -16.08 -14.87
N PRO A 15 -2.59 -16.54 -15.32
CA PRO A 15 -1.59 -15.66 -15.92
C PRO A 15 -2.10 -14.86 -17.12
N GLU A 16 -3.08 -15.41 -17.84
CA GLU A 16 -3.73 -14.78 -18.98
C GLU A 16 -4.73 -13.68 -18.56
N GLU A 17 -5.36 -13.82 -17.40
CA GLU A 17 -6.20 -12.77 -16.80
C GLU A 17 -5.37 -11.68 -16.13
N PHE A 18 -4.19 -12.02 -15.60
CA PHE A 18 -3.24 -11.02 -15.06
C PHE A 18 -2.50 -10.32 -16.19
N GLN A 19 -3.25 -9.76 -17.13
CA GLN A 19 -2.84 -8.89 -18.24
C GLN A 19 -3.53 -7.54 -18.08
N PRO A 20 -3.08 -6.50 -18.80
CA PRO A 20 -3.69 -5.19 -18.68
C PRO A 20 -5.20 -5.20 -18.93
N GLY A 21 -5.98 -4.73 -17.95
CA GLY A 21 -7.45 -4.76 -17.96
C GLY A 21 -8.11 -6.14 -17.89
N GLY A 22 -7.34 -7.22 -17.67
CA GLY A 22 -7.84 -8.60 -17.65
C GLY A 22 -8.34 -9.07 -16.28
N VAL A 23 -7.86 -8.44 -15.19
CA VAL A 23 -8.26 -8.79 -13.82
C VAL A 23 -9.55 -8.06 -13.47
N ARG A 24 -10.55 -8.80 -13.00
CA ARG A 24 -11.84 -8.21 -12.65
C ARG A 24 -11.82 -7.62 -11.25
N LEU A 25 -12.29 -6.37 -11.12
CA LEU A 25 -12.49 -5.70 -9.83
C LEU A 25 -13.35 -6.52 -8.86
N TYR A 26 -13.00 -6.46 -7.57
CA TYR A 26 -13.74 -7.06 -6.46
C TYR A 26 -14.11 -8.54 -6.62
N SER A 27 -13.26 -9.33 -7.29
CA SER A 27 -13.63 -10.70 -7.66
C SER A 27 -12.69 -11.79 -7.14
N HIS A 28 -11.59 -11.40 -6.49
CA HIS A 28 -10.55 -12.34 -6.06
C HIS A 28 -10.28 -12.28 -4.56
N THR A 29 -9.72 -13.34 -4.01
CA THR A 29 -9.19 -13.33 -2.65
C THR A 29 -7.81 -12.69 -2.61
N GLN A 30 -7.43 -12.18 -1.44
CA GLN A 30 -6.08 -11.68 -1.21
C GLN A 30 -4.99 -12.73 -1.48
N GLU A 31 -5.28 -14.00 -1.19
CA GLU A 31 -4.38 -15.12 -1.51
C GLU A 31 -4.15 -15.26 -3.02
N GLU A 32 -5.22 -15.23 -3.83
CA GLU A 32 -5.12 -15.30 -5.29
C GLU A 32 -4.33 -14.13 -5.87
N ILE A 33 -4.59 -12.92 -5.37
CA ILE A 33 -3.86 -11.69 -5.74
C ILE A 33 -2.38 -11.81 -5.38
N SER A 34 -2.07 -12.24 -4.16
CA SER A 34 -0.69 -12.43 -3.70
C SER A 34 0.05 -13.45 -4.57
N ASN A 35 -0.57 -14.60 -4.82
CA ASN A 35 0.01 -15.67 -5.62
C ASN A 35 0.35 -15.23 -7.05
N VAL A 36 -0.52 -14.43 -7.68
CA VAL A 36 -0.27 -13.96 -9.04
C VAL A 36 0.84 -12.90 -9.10
N ILE A 37 0.91 -12.01 -8.11
CA ILE A 37 2.02 -11.04 -7.98
C ILE A 37 3.35 -11.75 -7.77
N ILE A 38 3.41 -12.73 -6.86
CA ILE A 38 4.63 -13.53 -6.61
C ILE A 38 5.09 -14.19 -7.92
N LYS A 39 4.17 -14.87 -8.61
CA LYS A 39 4.47 -15.53 -9.89
C LYS A 39 4.90 -14.55 -10.98
N HIS A 40 4.37 -13.32 -10.97
CA HIS A 40 4.75 -12.27 -11.90
C HIS A 40 6.16 -11.73 -11.62
N ALA A 41 6.44 -11.42 -10.35
CA ALA A 41 7.73 -10.94 -9.88
C ALA A 41 8.88 -11.92 -10.19
N ASP A 42 8.64 -13.23 -10.05
CA ASP A 42 9.61 -14.29 -10.36
C ASP A 42 10.00 -14.39 -11.85
N ARG A 43 9.14 -13.92 -12.75
CA ARG A 43 9.31 -14.12 -14.22
C ARG A 43 9.99 -12.96 -14.93
N ARG A 44 10.02 -11.77 -14.32
CA ARG A 44 10.44 -10.55 -15.02
C ARG A 44 11.95 -10.35 -14.92
N THR A 45 12.58 -10.22 -16.08
CA THR A 45 13.85 -9.50 -16.22
C THR A 45 13.52 -8.12 -16.78
N CYS A 46 13.62 -7.07 -15.97
CA CYS A 46 13.41 -5.71 -16.45
C CYS A 46 14.55 -5.31 -17.38
N LYS A 47 14.23 -4.96 -18.64
CA LYS A 47 15.13 -4.27 -19.56
C LYS A 47 14.65 -2.83 -19.71
N TYR A 48 14.96 -2.01 -18.71
CA TYR A 48 14.75 -0.57 -18.81
C TYR A 48 16.02 0.09 -19.35
N ASP A 49 15.96 0.55 -20.60
CA ASP A 49 17.10 1.20 -21.28
C ASP A 49 17.13 2.73 -21.08
N GLY A 50 16.27 3.27 -20.20
CA GLY A 50 16.20 4.70 -19.90
C GLY A 50 17.17 5.14 -18.80
N SER A 51 17.32 6.46 -18.63
CA SER A 51 18.07 7.05 -17.52
C SER A 51 17.16 7.38 -16.34
N TRP A 52 17.65 7.08 -15.13
CA TRP A 52 16.97 7.41 -13.88
C TRP A 52 17.35 8.84 -13.49
N ASN A 53 16.42 9.79 -13.58
CA ASN A 53 16.67 11.12 -13.04
C ASN A 53 16.46 11.10 -11.51
N LEU A 54 17.53 10.74 -10.80
CA LEU A 54 17.58 10.75 -9.34
C LEU A 54 18.04 12.12 -8.78
N GLY A 55 17.99 13.20 -9.59
CA GLY A 55 18.44 14.52 -9.15
C GLY A 55 17.38 15.32 -8.40
N GLN A 56 16.10 14.98 -8.57
CA GLN A 56 14.97 15.77 -8.06
C GLN A 56 13.88 14.89 -7.44
N PRO A 57 14.05 14.43 -6.18
CA PRO A 57 13.09 13.54 -5.51
C PRO A 57 11.64 14.06 -5.51
N ASN A 58 11.50 15.38 -5.50
CA ASN A 58 10.22 16.07 -5.40
C ASN A 58 9.55 16.32 -6.76
N ASN A 59 10.14 15.85 -7.86
CA ASN A 59 9.60 16.07 -9.20
C ASN A 59 8.46 15.08 -9.49
N LEU A 60 7.22 15.58 -9.53
CA LEU A 60 6.03 14.76 -9.81
C LEU A 60 6.08 14.04 -11.16
N ARG A 61 6.70 14.65 -12.17
CA ARG A 61 6.85 14.03 -13.49
C ARG A 61 7.78 12.82 -13.42
N ASP A 62 8.83 12.88 -12.61
CA ASP A 62 9.72 11.74 -12.41
C ASP A 62 9.05 10.65 -11.55
N MET A 63 8.28 11.03 -10.51
CA MET A 63 7.46 10.09 -9.76
C MET A 63 6.42 9.35 -10.62
N ARG A 64 5.79 10.06 -11.57
CA ARG A 64 4.86 9.43 -12.52
C ARG A 64 5.57 8.41 -13.42
N LYS A 65 6.80 8.69 -13.88
CA LYS A 65 7.57 7.69 -14.65
C LYS A 65 7.88 6.46 -13.81
N TYR A 66 8.25 6.63 -12.53
CA TYR A 66 8.50 5.49 -11.65
C TYR A 66 7.22 4.69 -11.42
N PHE A 67 6.09 5.36 -11.23
CA PHE A 67 4.78 4.72 -11.16
C PHE A 67 4.51 3.87 -12.42
N GLU A 68 4.67 4.43 -13.63
CA GLU A 68 4.48 3.72 -14.89
C GLU A 68 5.41 2.50 -15.01
N ILE A 69 6.68 2.66 -14.63
CA ILE A 69 7.67 1.56 -14.64
C ILE A 69 7.26 0.46 -13.66
N PHE A 70 6.91 0.80 -12.42
CA PHE A 70 6.49 -0.19 -11.44
C PHE A 70 5.17 -0.86 -11.85
N ASN A 71 4.26 -0.11 -12.45
CA ASN A 71 2.98 -0.61 -12.91
C ASN A 71 3.16 -1.66 -14.01
N ASP A 72 3.97 -1.36 -15.03
CA ASP A 72 4.32 -2.33 -16.08
C ASP A 72 5.08 -3.52 -15.49
N VAL A 73 6.16 -3.27 -14.75
CA VAL A 73 7.12 -4.32 -14.36
C VAL A 73 6.59 -5.24 -13.27
N LEU A 74 5.84 -4.72 -12.30
CA LEU A 74 5.43 -5.44 -11.09
C LEU A 74 3.97 -5.87 -11.11
N TYR A 75 3.10 -5.08 -11.73
CA TYR A 75 1.66 -5.24 -11.61
C TYR A 75 0.96 -5.53 -12.95
N ASN A 76 1.74 -5.62 -14.04
CA ASN A 76 1.29 -5.87 -15.40
C ASN A 76 0.15 -4.94 -15.86
N ASP A 77 0.27 -3.66 -15.51
CA ASP A 77 -0.63 -2.58 -15.88
C ASP A 77 -2.12 -2.93 -15.75
N PRO A 78 -2.67 -3.08 -14.54
CA PRO A 78 -4.06 -3.47 -14.35
C PRO A 78 -5.08 -2.54 -15.04
N GLY A 79 -4.67 -1.34 -15.49
CA GLY A 79 -5.43 -0.42 -16.34
C GLY A 79 -5.39 1.03 -15.83
N ASP A 80 -6.16 1.92 -16.47
CA ASP A 80 -6.31 3.35 -16.13
C ASP A 80 -7.11 3.58 -14.81
N GLU A 81 -7.03 2.68 -13.84
CA GLU A 81 -7.89 2.68 -12.65
C GLU A 81 -7.23 3.32 -11.44
N TRP A 82 -6.06 3.94 -11.60
CA TRP A 82 -5.28 4.47 -10.48
C TRP A 82 -4.93 5.94 -10.75
N ALA A 83 -4.95 6.77 -9.71
CA ALA A 83 -4.56 8.17 -9.78
C ALA A 83 -3.45 8.46 -8.77
N LEU A 84 -2.31 8.98 -9.22
CA LEU A 84 -1.21 9.42 -8.36
C LEU A 84 -1.37 10.90 -8.02
N GLN A 85 -1.51 11.22 -6.73
CA GLN A 85 -1.59 12.57 -6.18
C GLN A 85 -0.50 12.80 -5.13
N ARG A 86 -0.09 14.05 -4.90
CA ARG A 86 0.85 14.41 -3.84
C ARG A 86 0.21 15.44 -2.93
N LEU A 87 0.29 15.23 -1.62
CA LEU A 87 -0.22 16.15 -0.61
C LEU A 87 0.87 16.50 0.42
N GLY A 88 0.66 17.57 1.19
CA GLY A 88 1.60 18.08 2.18
C GLY A 88 1.35 17.58 3.62
N PHE A 89 0.86 16.35 3.79
CA PHE A 89 0.48 15.79 5.10
C PHE A 89 1.62 15.06 5.83
N VAL A 90 1.33 14.56 7.05
CA VAL A 90 2.30 14.07 8.05
C VAL A 90 2.64 12.58 7.91
N THR A 91 1.83 11.77 7.21
CA THR A 91 2.15 10.36 6.92
C THR A 91 3.13 10.26 5.74
N LEU A 92 3.80 9.13 5.51
CA LEU A 92 4.73 8.98 4.37
C LEU A 92 3.97 8.83 3.05
N GLY A 93 2.90 8.05 3.06
CA GLY A 93 1.95 7.86 1.97
C GLY A 93 0.66 7.24 2.49
N TYR A 94 -0.34 7.16 1.62
CA TYR A 94 -1.52 6.33 1.81
C TYR A 94 -2.20 6.08 0.46
N CYS A 95 -3.03 5.05 0.41
CA CYS A 95 -3.91 4.76 -0.71
C CYS A 95 -5.38 4.78 -0.27
N GLU A 96 -6.25 5.32 -1.12
CA GLU A 96 -7.68 5.45 -0.85
C GLU A 96 -8.47 4.90 -2.04
N LEU A 97 -9.43 4.01 -1.75
CA LEU A 97 -10.31 3.46 -2.77
C LEU A 97 -11.51 4.39 -2.92
N GLU A 98 -11.78 4.81 -4.15
CA GLU A 98 -12.90 5.66 -4.53
C GLU A 98 -13.84 4.80 -5.37
N ASP A 99 -14.99 4.45 -4.81
CA ASP A 99 -15.97 3.56 -5.42
C ASP A 99 -17.26 4.34 -5.76
N PRO A 100 -17.81 4.23 -6.99
CA PRO A 100 -19.10 4.80 -7.36
C PRO A 100 -20.24 4.43 -6.39
N GLU A 101 -20.22 3.23 -5.81
CA GLU A 101 -21.25 2.78 -4.88
C GLU A 101 -21.22 3.53 -3.53
N TRP A 102 -20.11 4.19 -3.20
CA TRP A 102 -19.90 4.87 -1.91
C TRP A 102 -20.05 6.40 -2.01
N GLN A 103 -20.47 6.90 -3.17
CA GLN A 103 -20.57 8.33 -3.38
C GLN A 103 -21.67 8.98 -2.56
N CYS A 104 -21.27 10.02 -1.81
CA CYS A 104 -22.18 10.85 -1.04
C CYS A 104 -22.66 12.09 -1.81
N ASP A 105 -21.93 12.54 -2.84
CA ASP A 105 -22.25 13.76 -3.59
C ASP A 105 -22.71 13.43 -5.03
N PRO A 106 -24.00 13.58 -5.35
CA PRO A 106 -24.55 13.24 -6.67
C PRO A 106 -24.05 14.15 -7.81
N ARG A 107 -23.26 15.19 -7.52
CA ARG A 107 -22.69 16.07 -8.56
C ARG A 107 -21.41 15.52 -9.17
N PHE A 108 -20.78 14.56 -8.51
CA PHE A 108 -19.50 13.98 -8.92
C PHE A 108 -19.69 12.48 -9.14
N GLU A 109 -20.37 12.10 -10.23
CA GLU A 109 -20.57 10.69 -10.57
C GLU A 109 -19.25 10.08 -11.06
N LEU A 110 -18.76 9.05 -10.37
CA LEU A 110 -17.63 8.24 -10.82
C LEU A 110 -18.17 7.14 -11.73
N GLU A 111 -17.56 6.99 -12.91
CA GLU A 111 -17.95 5.93 -13.86
C GLU A 111 -17.42 4.55 -13.44
N LYS A 112 -16.30 4.52 -12.73
CA LYS A 112 -15.60 3.30 -12.30
C LYS A 112 -14.88 3.51 -10.98
N ALA A 113 -14.66 2.42 -10.27
CA ALA A 113 -13.81 2.46 -9.09
C ALA A 113 -12.35 2.74 -9.47
N PHE A 114 -11.66 3.48 -8.61
CA PHE A 114 -10.24 3.77 -8.79
C PHE A 114 -9.54 3.90 -7.44
N VAL A 115 -8.21 3.74 -7.41
CA VAL A 115 -7.41 3.99 -6.21
C VAL A 115 -6.59 5.27 -6.37
N ARG A 116 -6.74 6.16 -5.41
CA ARG A 116 -5.92 7.36 -5.24
C ARG A 116 -4.71 7.00 -4.38
N ILE A 117 -3.52 7.10 -4.96
CA ILE A 117 -2.26 6.97 -4.21
C ILE A 117 -1.77 8.36 -3.88
N VAL A 118 -1.56 8.63 -2.60
CA VAL A 118 -1.02 9.88 -2.10
C VAL A 118 0.33 9.64 -1.48
N ILE A 119 1.34 10.37 -1.96
CA ILE A 119 2.66 10.39 -1.35
C ILE A 119 2.86 11.76 -0.71
N CYS A 120 3.40 11.81 0.50
CA CYS A 120 3.62 13.08 1.18
C CYS A 120 4.98 13.68 0.85
N GLY A 121 5.02 15.01 0.75
CA GLY A 121 6.27 15.73 0.51
C GLY A 121 7.23 15.67 1.70
N GLN A 122 8.48 15.30 1.45
CA GLN A 122 9.56 15.26 2.46
C GLN A 122 10.34 16.57 2.58
N ASP A 123 9.68 17.70 2.31
CA ASP A 123 10.34 19.00 2.23
C ASP A 123 10.90 19.49 3.58
N ASN A 124 10.42 18.89 4.68
CA ASN A 124 10.83 19.23 6.05
C ASN A 124 12.17 18.59 6.46
N GLU A 125 12.67 17.60 5.72
CA GLU A 125 13.90 16.87 6.06
C GLU A 125 15.11 17.42 5.30
N LYS A 126 15.48 18.68 5.55
CA LYS A 126 16.54 19.37 4.79
C LYS A 126 17.88 18.64 4.78
N ASP A 127 18.19 17.90 5.85
CA ASP A 127 19.50 17.27 6.04
C ASP A 127 19.60 15.84 5.47
N ARG A 128 18.49 15.23 5.04
CA ARG A 128 18.53 13.88 4.46
C ARG A 128 19.13 13.92 3.04
N PRO A 129 20.12 13.06 2.71
CA PRO A 129 20.69 12.96 1.37
C PRO A 129 19.61 12.77 0.29
N ALA A 130 19.80 13.37 -0.88
CA ALA A 130 18.83 13.27 -1.98
C ALA A 130 18.56 11.82 -2.39
N THR A 131 19.59 10.97 -2.38
CA THR A 131 19.49 9.54 -2.70
C THR A 131 18.60 8.78 -1.72
N GLU A 132 18.71 9.06 -0.41
CA GLU A 132 17.87 8.43 0.61
C GLU A 132 16.41 8.89 0.50
N LYS A 133 16.17 10.19 0.21
CA LYS A 133 14.82 10.70 -0.05
C LYS A 133 14.17 9.97 -1.21
N ILE A 134 14.92 9.81 -2.31
CA ILE A 134 14.40 9.13 -3.50
C ILE A 134 14.11 7.67 -3.20
N GLN A 135 15.04 6.97 -2.55
CA GLN A 135 14.82 5.60 -2.15
C GLN A 135 13.53 5.47 -1.35
N GLN A 136 13.30 6.34 -0.36
CA GLN A 136 12.10 6.29 0.45
C GLN A 136 10.83 6.67 -0.33
N TYR A 137 10.90 7.62 -1.26
CA TYR A 137 9.79 7.93 -2.16
C TYR A 137 9.41 6.73 -3.02
N LEU A 138 10.40 6.01 -3.56
CA LEU A 138 10.19 4.80 -4.35
C LEU A 138 9.64 3.67 -3.48
N GLU A 139 10.21 3.43 -2.29
CA GLU A 139 9.71 2.44 -1.33
C GLU A 139 8.25 2.72 -0.96
N THR A 140 7.92 3.97 -0.62
CA THR A 140 6.55 4.40 -0.31
C THR A 140 5.64 4.21 -1.51
N LEU A 141 6.08 4.62 -2.70
CA LEU A 141 5.27 4.49 -3.91
C LEU A 141 4.91 3.02 -4.18
N VAL A 142 5.89 2.12 -4.19
CA VAL A 142 5.60 0.70 -4.50
C VAL A 142 4.80 0.04 -3.38
N HIS A 143 5.01 0.41 -2.12
CA HIS A 143 4.20 -0.01 -0.98
C HIS A 143 2.72 0.35 -1.18
N GLU A 144 2.41 1.59 -1.51
CA GLU A 144 1.04 2.03 -1.75
C GLU A 144 0.44 1.45 -3.02
N MET A 145 1.24 1.23 -4.07
CA MET A 145 0.79 0.51 -5.27
C MET A 145 0.39 -0.92 -4.94
N LEU A 146 1.12 -1.61 -4.06
CA LEU A 146 0.74 -2.94 -3.63
C LEU A 146 -0.61 -2.92 -2.91
N HIS A 147 -0.81 -1.98 -1.97
CA HIS A 147 -2.11 -1.79 -1.34
C HIS A 147 -3.22 -1.52 -2.36
N ALA A 148 -2.96 -0.70 -3.39
CA ALA A 148 -3.93 -0.39 -4.44
C ALA A 148 -4.41 -1.65 -5.17
N VAL A 149 -3.50 -2.55 -5.54
CA VAL A 149 -3.83 -3.85 -6.16
C VAL A 149 -4.73 -4.66 -5.25
N PHE A 150 -4.39 -4.80 -3.97
CA PHE A 150 -5.22 -5.53 -3.02
C PHE A 150 -6.61 -4.87 -2.87
N LYS A 151 -6.70 -3.54 -2.78
CA LYS A 151 -7.98 -2.82 -2.61
C LYS A 151 -8.92 -2.97 -3.80
N LEU A 152 -8.40 -2.92 -5.03
CA LEU A 152 -9.21 -2.99 -6.25
C LEU A 152 -9.72 -4.40 -6.56
N PHE A 153 -8.88 -5.41 -6.36
CA PHE A 153 -9.21 -6.76 -6.82
C PHE A 153 -9.77 -7.66 -5.73
N THR A 154 -9.59 -7.30 -4.45
CA THR A 154 -10.13 -8.12 -3.35
C THR A 154 -11.65 -8.05 -3.33
N CYS A 155 -12.29 -9.21 -3.32
CA CYS A 155 -13.73 -9.32 -3.20
C CYS A 155 -14.23 -8.73 -1.88
N GLN A 156 -15.23 -7.86 -1.97
CA GLN A 156 -15.79 -7.14 -0.83
C GLN A 156 -17.18 -7.66 -0.41
N CYS A 157 -17.60 -8.84 -0.90
CA CYS A 157 -18.94 -9.34 -0.59
C CYS A 157 -19.12 -9.65 0.91
N ASN A 158 -20.32 -9.38 1.42
CA ASN A 158 -20.72 -9.64 2.81
C ASN A 158 -20.73 -11.14 3.18
N ASP A 159 -20.67 -12.05 2.20
CA ASP A 159 -20.68 -13.50 2.40
C ASP A 159 -19.29 -14.06 2.80
N GLY A 160 -18.58 -13.33 3.66
CA GLY A 160 -17.31 -13.76 4.29
C GLY A 160 -16.02 -13.33 3.59
N CYS A 161 -16.09 -12.58 2.49
CA CYS A 161 -14.89 -12.01 1.86
C CYS A 161 -14.48 -10.70 2.55
N SER A 162 -15.44 -9.83 2.89
CA SER A 162 -15.15 -8.58 3.61
C SER A 162 -14.57 -8.82 5.01
N GLU A 163 -15.11 -9.78 5.76
CA GLU A 163 -14.59 -10.13 7.10
C GLU A 163 -13.11 -10.56 7.07
N LYS A 164 -12.70 -11.29 6.02
CA LYS A 164 -11.30 -11.69 5.83
C LYS A 164 -10.44 -10.55 5.27
N ALA A 165 -11.04 -9.63 4.53
CA ALA A 165 -10.34 -8.46 4.00
C ALA A 165 -10.03 -7.42 5.09
N LEU A 166 -10.72 -7.49 6.24
CA LEU A 166 -10.49 -6.62 7.40
C LEU A 166 -9.32 -7.06 8.30
N GLU A 167 -8.69 -8.22 8.05
CA GLU A 167 -7.49 -8.64 8.77
C GLU A 167 -6.31 -7.76 8.35
N GLY A 168 -6.09 -6.62 9.03
CA GLY A 168 -4.94 -5.72 8.86
C GLY A 168 -4.70 -5.15 7.46
N SER A 169 -4.05 -4.00 7.36
CA SER A 169 -3.59 -3.52 6.04
C SER A 169 -2.42 -4.36 5.50
N HIS A 170 -1.59 -4.94 6.37
CA HIS A 170 -0.36 -5.66 5.99
C HIS A 170 -0.38 -7.15 6.40
N ASN A 171 -1.48 -7.85 6.13
CA ASN A 171 -1.58 -9.28 6.46
C ASN A 171 -0.62 -10.18 5.69
N LEU A 172 -0.70 -11.48 5.95
CA LEU A 172 0.21 -12.49 5.42
C LEU A 172 0.30 -12.50 3.88
N TRP A 173 -0.81 -12.25 3.19
CA TRP A 173 -0.85 -12.25 1.73
C TRP A 173 -0.15 -11.01 1.16
N TRP A 174 -0.40 -9.85 1.76
CA TRP A 174 0.33 -8.63 1.43
C TRP A 174 1.83 -8.80 1.71
N GLN A 175 2.20 -9.36 2.86
CA GLN A 175 3.61 -9.59 3.24
C GLN A 175 4.35 -10.55 2.31
N ALA A 176 3.66 -11.57 1.80
CA ALA A 176 4.21 -12.51 0.83
C ALA A 176 4.46 -11.85 -0.52
N ALA A 177 3.49 -11.06 -1.01
CA ALA A 177 3.63 -10.30 -2.24
C ALA A 177 4.73 -9.23 -2.13
N ALA A 178 4.75 -8.47 -1.04
CA ALA A 178 5.76 -7.46 -0.76
C ALA A 178 7.17 -8.05 -0.73
N LYS A 179 7.37 -9.23 -0.12
CA LYS A 179 8.65 -9.95 -0.16
C LYS A 179 9.09 -10.26 -1.59
N ALA A 180 8.20 -10.80 -2.43
CA ALA A 180 8.54 -11.13 -3.81
C ALA A 180 8.90 -9.87 -4.61
N VAL A 181 8.19 -8.76 -4.39
CA VAL A 181 8.53 -7.48 -5.02
C VAL A 181 9.87 -6.93 -4.53
N GLU A 182 10.18 -6.98 -3.23
CA GLU A 182 11.50 -6.61 -2.68
C GLU A 182 12.63 -7.43 -3.30
N GLU A 183 12.44 -8.75 -3.45
CA GLU A 183 13.43 -9.64 -4.03
C GLU A 183 13.64 -9.35 -5.52
N ALA A 184 12.55 -9.11 -6.26
CA ALA A 184 12.62 -8.76 -7.67
C ALA A 184 13.22 -7.35 -7.88
N SER A 185 12.95 -6.38 -6.99
CA SER A 185 13.41 -5.00 -7.12
C SER A 185 14.94 -4.91 -7.17
N LEU A 186 15.64 -5.78 -6.43
CA LEU A 186 17.10 -5.85 -6.40
C LEU A 186 17.69 -6.10 -7.80
N VAL A 187 17.04 -6.96 -8.59
CA VAL A 187 17.48 -7.32 -9.95
C VAL A 187 17.01 -6.27 -10.96
N MET A 188 15.79 -5.76 -10.80
CA MET A 188 15.14 -4.94 -11.82
C MET A 188 15.56 -3.47 -11.83
N PHE A 189 15.95 -2.92 -10.67
CA PHE A 189 16.21 -1.48 -10.53
C PHE A 189 17.69 -1.17 -10.32
N MET A 190 18.56 -1.84 -11.09
CA MET A 190 20.01 -1.59 -11.12
C MET A 190 20.67 -1.58 -9.73
N GLY A 191 20.19 -2.41 -8.81
CA GLY A 191 20.72 -2.51 -7.45
C GLY A 191 20.08 -1.57 -6.42
N LEU A 192 19.02 -0.83 -6.76
CA LEU A 192 18.16 -0.19 -5.77
C LEU A 192 17.48 -1.26 -4.93
N ARG A 193 18.00 -1.46 -3.71
CA ARG A 193 17.41 -2.37 -2.74
C ARG A 193 16.29 -1.64 -2.00
N LEU A 194 15.07 -1.71 -2.54
CA LEU A 194 13.88 -1.24 -1.84
C LEU A 194 13.67 -2.13 -0.60
N SER A 195 13.87 -1.56 0.59
CA SER A 195 13.54 -2.19 1.87
C SER A 195 12.17 -1.69 2.27
N TRP A 196 11.14 -2.51 2.18
CA TRP A 196 9.77 -2.04 2.44
C TRP A 196 9.48 -1.95 3.94
N GLU A 197 10.51 -2.10 4.78
CA GLU A 197 10.37 -2.07 6.23
C GLU A 197 9.24 -2.99 6.73
N ARG A 198 8.98 -4.13 6.06
CA ARG A 198 7.84 -5.03 6.32
C ARG A 198 7.64 -5.42 7.78
N LYS A 199 8.73 -5.50 8.55
CA LYS A 199 8.72 -5.76 10.00
C LYS A 199 8.13 -4.61 10.80
N ASN A 200 8.40 -3.38 10.36
CA ASN A 200 7.86 -2.14 10.88
C ASN A 200 6.34 -2.08 10.64
N ASP A 201 5.89 -2.43 9.43
CA ASP A 201 4.47 -2.46 9.08
C ASP A 201 3.70 -3.49 9.93
N MET A 202 4.24 -4.70 10.06
CA MET A 202 3.66 -5.74 10.92
C MET A 202 3.64 -5.31 12.40
N ALA A 203 4.66 -4.59 12.86
CA ALA A 203 4.69 -4.05 14.21
C ALA A 203 3.67 -2.92 14.42
N TRP A 204 3.41 -2.13 13.38
CA TRP A 204 2.39 -1.08 13.40
C TRP A 204 0.98 -1.68 13.45
N ASP A 205 0.69 -2.70 12.63
CA ASP A 205 -0.60 -3.41 12.65
C ASP A 205 -0.84 -4.05 14.04
N ALA A 206 0.17 -4.69 14.62
CA ALA A 206 0.07 -5.22 15.99
C ALA A 206 -0.08 -4.12 17.06
N HIS A 207 0.37 -2.90 16.77
CA HIS A 207 0.19 -1.74 17.65
C HIS A 207 -1.25 -1.20 17.59
N THR A 208 -1.90 -1.25 16.41
CA THR A 208 -3.28 -0.78 16.21
C THR A 208 -4.33 -1.78 16.66
N GLY A 209 -3.96 -3.03 16.92
CA GLY A 209 -4.81 -4.04 17.56
C GLY A 209 -4.83 -5.38 16.84
N GLU A 210 -4.13 -5.53 15.73
CA GLU A 210 -4.08 -6.78 14.99
C GLU A 210 -3.32 -7.87 15.75
N ASN A 211 -3.74 -9.11 15.52
CA ASN A 211 -3.05 -10.26 16.11
C ASN A 211 -1.75 -10.54 15.34
N LEU A 212 -0.63 -10.54 16.06
CA LEU A 212 0.65 -10.92 15.46
C LEU A 212 0.66 -12.43 15.15
N PRO A 213 0.93 -12.85 13.91
CA PRO A 213 1.10 -14.26 13.57
C PRO A 213 2.25 -14.89 14.35
N ASN A 214 2.16 -16.21 14.61
CA ASN A 214 3.24 -16.91 15.28
C ASN A 214 4.50 -17.04 14.40
N ASP A 215 5.64 -17.33 15.02
CA ASP A 215 6.95 -17.40 14.35
C ASP A 215 7.00 -18.40 13.19
N ALA A 216 6.26 -19.52 13.27
CA ALA A 216 6.23 -20.51 12.21
C ALA A 216 5.59 -19.97 10.91
N VAL A 217 4.62 -19.07 11.04
CA VAL A 217 3.98 -18.37 9.92
C VAL A 217 4.84 -17.23 9.38
N LEU A 218 5.54 -16.51 10.26
CA LEU A 218 6.38 -15.37 9.87
C LEU A 218 7.70 -15.77 9.19
N ARG A 219 8.29 -16.90 9.58
CA ARG A 219 9.62 -17.33 9.11
C ARG A 219 9.72 -17.51 7.59
N PRO A 220 8.78 -18.16 6.88
CA PRO A 220 8.80 -18.25 5.41
C PRO A 220 8.80 -16.89 4.72
N LEU A 221 8.20 -15.87 5.35
CA LEU A 221 8.14 -14.49 4.86
C LEU A 221 9.43 -13.70 5.14
N GLY A 222 10.44 -14.31 5.76
CA GLY A 222 11.69 -13.65 6.15
C GLY A 222 11.51 -12.64 7.30
N LEU A 223 10.41 -12.75 8.04
CA LEU A 223 10.07 -11.87 9.15
C LEU A 223 10.55 -12.50 10.47
N ASP A 224 11.36 -11.75 11.22
CA ASP A 224 11.87 -12.17 12.53
C ASP A 224 10.98 -11.58 13.63
N ILE A 225 10.29 -12.46 14.36
CA ILE A 225 9.35 -12.07 15.42
C ILE A 225 10.01 -11.20 16.49
N LYS A 226 11.31 -11.40 16.80
CA LYS A 226 12.01 -10.59 17.80
C LYS A 226 12.17 -9.15 17.34
N GLN A 227 12.44 -8.94 16.05
CA GLN A 227 12.58 -7.62 15.46
C GLN A 227 11.23 -6.89 15.41
N ILE A 228 10.15 -7.61 15.07
CA ILE A 228 8.79 -7.06 15.10
C ILE A 228 8.40 -6.66 16.52
N LEU A 229 8.62 -7.53 17.52
CA LEU A 229 8.31 -7.21 18.91
C LEU A 229 9.13 -6.01 19.44
N HIS A 230 10.38 -5.88 19.01
CA HIS A 230 11.21 -4.72 19.33
C HIS A 230 10.60 -3.41 18.79
N LYS A 231 10.19 -3.39 17.52
CA LYS A 231 9.50 -2.24 16.90
C LYS A 231 8.14 -1.96 17.54
N LEU A 232 7.36 -2.99 17.87
CA LEU A 232 6.09 -2.86 18.57
C LEU A 232 6.25 -2.18 19.93
N ASN A 233 7.27 -2.55 20.69
CA ASN A 233 7.58 -1.90 21.97
C ASN A 233 7.96 -0.43 21.76
N PHE A 234 8.78 -0.13 20.76
CA PHE A 234 9.11 1.25 20.39
C PHE A 234 7.84 2.09 20.11
N TYR A 235 6.89 1.58 19.31
CA TYR A 235 5.64 2.28 19.04
C TYR A 235 4.78 2.50 20.28
N ARG A 236 4.70 1.50 21.16
CA ARG A 236 3.97 1.61 22.43
C ARG A 236 4.59 2.68 23.35
N GLU A 237 5.91 2.74 23.41
CA GLU A 237 6.63 3.75 24.18
C GLU A 237 6.44 5.16 23.61
N GLU A 238 6.55 5.35 22.29
CA GLU A 238 6.30 6.63 21.63
C GLU A 238 4.87 7.12 21.90
N ARG A 239 3.86 6.25 21.74
CA ARG A 239 2.47 6.60 22.04
C ARG A 239 2.29 7.00 23.50
N ALA A 240 2.90 6.27 24.44
CA ALA A 240 2.85 6.62 25.86
C ALA A 240 3.51 7.98 26.17
N ARG A 241 4.59 8.34 25.47
CA ARG A 241 5.23 9.66 25.59
C ARG A 241 4.34 10.78 25.04
N THR A 242 3.72 10.57 23.89
CA THR A 242 2.81 11.55 23.28
C THR A 242 1.55 11.75 24.12
N SER A 243 0.91 10.67 24.60
CA SER A 243 -0.27 10.78 25.45
C SER A 243 0.01 11.47 26.79
N LYS A 244 1.23 11.35 27.34
CA LYS A 244 1.62 12.13 28.53
C LYS A 244 1.68 13.64 28.24
N LYS A 245 2.28 14.02 27.10
CA LYS A 245 2.33 15.44 26.67
C LYS A 245 0.94 16.00 26.39
N GLU A 246 0.07 15.23 25.76
CA GLU A 246 -1.32 15.63 25.50
C GLU A 246 -2.15 15.74 26.78
N GLY A 247 -1.93 14.85 27.76
CA GLY A 247 -2.58 14.94 29.07
C GLY A 247 -2.11 16.12 29.93
N GLU A 248 -0.89 16.64 29.68
CA GLU A 248 -0.37 17.86 30.30
C GLU A 248 -0.95 19.14 29.64
N CYS A 249 -1.41 19.05 28.38
CA CYS A 249 -2.22 20.09 27.77
C CYS A 249 -3.67 19.92 28.26
N GLY A 250 -4.08 20.76 29.23
CA GLY A 250 -5.47 20.79 29.71
C GLY A 250 -6.53 20.89 28.59
N PRO A 251 -7.80 20.60 28.88
CA PRO A 251 -8.86 20.45 27.88
C PRO A 251 -8.86 21.61 26.88
N VAL A 252 -8.48 21.31 25.63
CA VAL A 252 -8.44 22.29 24.55
C VAL A 252 -9.88 22.73 24.28
N SER A 253 -10.19 24.00 24.54
CA SER A 253 -11.52 24.53 24.28
C SER A 253 -11.80 24.43 22.77
N ALA A 254 -12.79 23.62 22.40
CA ALA A 254 -13.15 23.36 21.02
C ALA A 254 -13.67 24.64 20.34
N ASN A 255 -12.83 25.27 19.53
CA ASN A 255 -13.21 26.27 18.53
C ASN A 255 -12.08 26.42 17.53
N ASN A 256 -12.06 25.65 16.45
CA ASN A 256 -11.32 26.02 15.24
C ASN A 256 -11.95 25.38 14.01
N CYS A 257 -12.44 26.24 13.12
CA CYS A 257 -13.02 25.92 11.83
C CYS A 257 -11.96 25.36 10.88
N ILE A 258 -12.36 24.35 10.11
CA ILE A 258 -11.58 23.64 9.09
C ILE A 258 -11.18 24.62 7.98
N ARG A 259 -9.88 24.94 7.89
CA ARG A 259 -9.25 25.61 6.73
C ARG A 259 -8.19 24.67 6.18
N GLY A 260 -8.51 23.96 5.10
CA GLY A 260 -7.55 23.07 4.43
C GLY A 260 -8.20 22.17 3.39
N SER A 261 -8.88 22.73 2.39
CA SER A 261 -9.25 21.98 1.19
C SER A 261 -8.12 22.12 0.16
N GLY A 262 -7.43 21.01 -0.13
CA GLY A 262 -6.50 20.92 -1.26
C GLY A 262 -7.25 20.83 -2.60
N THR A 263 -6.61 21.27 -3.68
CA THR A 263 -7.11 21.10 -5.05
C THR A 263 -6.73 19.72 -5.59
N ILE A 264 -7.67 19.08 -6.30
CA ILE A 264 -7.45 17.81 -7.00
C ILE A 264 -7.22 18.14 -8.48
N ASP A 265 -6.08 17.76 -9.02
CA ASP A 265 -5.85 17.72 -10.47
C ASP A 265 -6.27 16.33 -10.96
N ILE A 266 -7.45 16.24 -11.59
CA ILE A 266 -7.89 15.07 -12.36
C ILE A 266 -7.55 15.35 -13.83
N PRO A 267 -7.00 14.38 -14.60
CA PRO A 267 -6.76 14.54 -16.03
C PRO A 267 -8.03 14.87 -16.83
#